data_AF-A0A843W6M2-F1
#
_entry.id   AF-A0A843W6M2-F1
#
_cell.length_a   1.000
_cell.length_b   1.000
_cell.length_c   1.000
_cell.angle_alpha   90.00
_cell.angle_beta   90.00
_cell.angle_gamma   90.00
#
_symmetry.space_group_name_H-M   'P 1'
#
loop_
_entity.id
_entity.type
_entity.pdbx_description
1 polymer ?
#
loop_
_entity_poly.entity_id
_entity_poly.type
_entity_poly.pdbx_seq_one_letter_code
_entity_poly.pdbx_strand_id
1 'polypeptide(L)'
;MRRDYWESLCNIWATERWQQTSTAMKMYQAANPEANMHTSGSVSFATHQSRLEVFDKTHKKKGADQYISDRAREVAESYSLQMTEKYAREEEQPQLDPEVWVAASGAPKKGHVYSFGHSMDMSRVLSGASSSASQTSAFTTAGAPSTSPSEMMGFIRDEISGLESRLAQTMESRLVHTI
;
A
#
# COMPACT_ATOMS: atom_id res chain seq x y z
N MET A 1 24.94 15.89 5.09
CA MET A 1 25.81 14.68 5.22
C MET A 1 27.25 15.13 5.11
N ARG A 2 28.13 14.62 5.97
CA ARG A 2 29.55 15.03 6.01
C ARG A 2 30.31 14.39 4.84
N ARG A 3 31.16 15.15 4.13
CA ARG A 3 31.80 14.76 2.85
C ARG A 3 32.68 13.51 2.98
N ASP A 4 33.39 13.42 4.09
CA ASP A 4 34.22 12.30 4.54
C ASP A 4 33.44 10.96 4.60
N TYR A 5 32.17 10.99 5.01
CA TYR A 5 31.34 9.78 5.01
C TYR A 5 30.97 9.34 3.59
N TRP A 6 30.66 10.29 2.71
CA TRP A 6 30.33 9.98 1.32
C TRP A 6 31.52 9.37 0.58
N GLU A 7 32.70 9.98 0.72
CA GLU A 7 33.93 9.48 0.12
C GLU A 7 34.30 8.09 0.66
N SER A 8 34.15 7.86 1.97
CA SER A 8 34.36 6.55 2.57
C SER A 8 33.40 5.49 2.01
N LEU A 9 32.13 5.83 1.79
CA LEU A 9 31.15 4.91 1.19
C LEU A 9 31.49 4.60 -0.27
N CYS A 10 31.85 5.62 -1.05
CA CYS A 10 32.31 5.44 -2.43
C CYS A 10 33.51 4.50 -2.51
N ASN A 11 34.47 4.62 -1.59
CA ASN A 11 35.63 3.73 -1.54
C ASN A 11 35.24 2.28 -1.23
N ILE A 12 34.28 2.06 -0.33
CA ILE A 12 33.75 0.72 -0.01
C ILE A 12 33.04 0.12 -1.23
N TRP A 13 32.19 0.90 -1.91
CA TRP A 13 31.47 0.42 -3.09
C TRP A 13 32.37 0.23 -4.32
N ALA A 14 33.48 0.96 -4.38
CA ALA A 14 34.50 0.80 -5.41
C ALA A 14 35.34 -0.47 -5.23
N THR A 15 35.28 -1.14 -4.07
CA THR A 15 36.02 -2.40 -3.87
C THR A 15 35.56 -3.48 -4.84
N GLU A 16 36.50 -4.29 -5.30
CA GLU A 16 36.23 -5.37 -6.25
C GLU A 16 35.17 -6.36 -5.73
N ARG A 17 35.22 -6.68 -4.43
CA ARG A 17 34.20 -7.51 -3.76
C ARG A 17 32.79 -6.96 -3.96
N TRP A 18 32.60 -5.65 -3.80
CA TRP A 18 31.29 -5.03 -3.94
C TRP A 18 30.84 -5.00 -5.39
N GLN A 19 31.76 -4.71 -6.32
CA GLN A 19 31.48 -4.73 -7.76
C GLN A 19 31.05 -6.13 -8.23
N GLN A 20 31.79 -7.17 -7.83
CA GLN A 20 31.46 -8.57 -8.16
C GLN A 20 30.09 -8.95 -7.59
N THR A 21 29.80 -8.61 -6.33
CA THR A 21 28.50 -8.87 -5.70
C THR A 21 27.36 -8.16 -6.43
N SER A 22 27.54 -6.88 -6.75
CA SER A 22 26.54 -6.08 -7.48
C SER A 22 26.30 -6.63 -8.89
N THR A 23 27.35 -7.08 -9.57
CA THR A 23 27.25 -7.62 -10.94
C THR A 23 26.58 -8.98 -10.93
N ALA A 24 26.94 -9.85 -10.00
CA ALA A 24 26.29 -11.15 -9.80
C ALA A 24 24.81 -10.97 -9.46
N MET A 25 24.48 -10.03 -8.58
CA MET A 25 23.09 -9.72 -8.27
C MET A 25 22.36 -9.23 -9.51
N LYS A 26 22.91 -8.28 -10.27
CA LYS A 26 22.31 -7.80 -11.52
C LYS A 26 22.07 -8.92 -12.54
N MET A 27 23.02 -9.85 -12.69
CA MET A 27 22.87 -11.02 -13.56
C MET A 27 21.78 -11.97 -13.06
N TYR A 28 21.74 -12.23 -11.74
CA TYR A 28 20.68 -13.02 -11.11
C TYR A 28 19.30 -12.39 -11.33
N GLN A 29 19.18 -11.08 -11.21
CA GLN A 29 17.95 -10.33 -11.46
C GLN A 29 17.52 -10.40 -12.93
N ALA A 30 18.47 -10.24 -13.86
CA ALA A 30 18.19 -10.34 -15.30
C ALA A 30 17.76 -11.76 -15.71
N ALA A 31 18.33 -12.79 -15.07
CA ALA A 31 17.97 -14.18 -15.29
C ALA A 31 16.64 -14.57 -14.61
N ASN A 32 16.23 -13.86 -13.55
CA ASN A 32 15.03 -14.13 -12.77
C ASN A 32 14.16 -12.86 -12.65
N PRO A 33 13.59 -12.36 -13.76
CA PRO A 33 12.81 -11.12 -13.76
C PRO A 33 11.59 -11.20 -12.82
N GLU A 34 11.05 -12.40 -12.60
CA GLU A 34 9.91 -12.65 -11.70
C GLU A 34 10.33 -12.73 -10.22
N ALA A 35 11.50 -13.30 -9.91
CA ALA A 35 12.02 -13.35 -8.52
C ALA A 35 12.42 -11.98 -7.98
N ASN A 36 12.67 -11.04 -8.90
CA ASN A 36 13.06 -9.67 -8.58
C ASN A 36 11.92 -8.68 -8.80
N MET A 37 10.72 -9.19 -9.10
CA MET A 37 9.48 -8.43 -9.05
C MET A 37 9.23 -8.15 -7.57
N HIS A 38 9.80 -7.05 -7.09
CA HIS A 38 9.48 -6.54 -5.78
C HIS A 38 7.95 -6.41 -5.75
N THR A 39 7.28 -7.20 -4.92
CA THR A 39 5.97 -6.81 -4.39
C THR A 39 6.25 -5.64 -3.43
N SER A 40 6.78 -4.54 -4.00
CA SER A 40 7.09 -3.27 -3.34
C SER A 40 5.82 -2.52 -2.94
N GLY A 41 4.66 -3.07 -3.30
CA GLY A 41 3.40 -2.77 -2.65
C GLY A 41 3.00 -3.98 -1.82
N SER A 42 2.51 -3.73 -0.61
CA SER A 42 1.65 -4.64 0.13
C SER A 42 0.79 -5.45 -0.87
N VAL A 43 0.76 -6.78 -0.74
CA VAL A 43 -0.23 -7.60 -1.44
C VAL A 43 -1.57 -6.93 -1.17
N SER A 44 -2.20 -6.39 -2.22
CA SER A 44 -3.42 -5.62 -2.01
C SER A 44 -4.44 -6.55 -1.37
N PHE A 45 -5.30 -6.02 -0.51
CA PHE A 45 -6.36 -6.83 0.08
C PHE A 45 -7.21 -7.54 -1.01
N ALA A 46 -7.32 -6.94 -2.21
CA ALA A 46 -7.99 -7.52 -3.37
C ALA A 46 -7.27 -8.74 -3.98
N THR A 47 -5.97 -8.92 -3.71
CA THR A 47 -5.18 -10.06 -4.19
C THR A 47 -5.34 -11.28 -3.27
N HIS A 48 -5.78 -11.10 -2.02
CA HIS A 48 -6.11 -12.21 -1.13
C HIS A 48 -7.45 -12.86 -1.53
N GLN A 49 -7.47 -14.19 -1.67
CA GLN A 49 -8.65 -14.94 -2.11
C GLN A 49 -9.82 -14.84 -1.13
N SER A 50 -9.54 -14.68 0.17
CA SER A 50 -10.58 -14.44 1.17
C SER A 50 -10.12 -13.48 2.25
N ARG A 51 -11.02 -12.56 2.60
CA ARG A 51 -10.84 -11.62 3.72
C ARG A 51 -10.65 -12.36 5.03
N LEU A 52 -11.41 -13.44 5.23
CA LEU A 52 -11.37 -14.27 6.44
C LEU A 52 -10.05 -15.02 6.56
N GLU A 53 -9.45 -15.42 5.45
CA GLU A 53 -8.12 -16.06 5.45
C GLU A 53 -7.04 -15.11 6.00
N VAL A 54 -7.10 -13.83 5.63
CA VAL A 54 -6.20 -12.79 6.15
C VAL A 54 -6.41 -12.61 7.65
N PHE A 55 -7.67 -12.59 8.10
CA PHE A 55 -8.00 -12.50 9.52
C PHE A 55 -7.40 -13.66 10.31
N ASP A 56 -7.60 -14.91 9.86
CA ASP A 56 -7.06 -16.10 10.51
C ASP A 56 -5.53 -16.09 10.56
N LYS A 57 -4.86 -15.76 9.45
CA LYS A 57 -3.39 -15.67 9.41
C LYS A 57 -2.82 -14.61 10.34
N THR A 58 -3.55 -13.54 10.60
CA THR A 58 -3.09 -12.41 11.41
C THR A 58 -3.48 -12.53 12.88
N HIS A 59 -4.55 -13.27 13.19
CA HIS A 59 -5.11 -13.35 14.55
C HIS A 59 -5.03 -14.75 15.16
N LYS A 60 -4.61 -15.79 14.42
CA LYS A 60 -4.31 -17.13 14.97
C LYS A 60 -2.81 -17.35 15.10
N LYS A 61 -2.43 -18.13 16.11
CA LYS A 61 -1.03 -18.51 16.34
C LYS A 61 -0.57 -19.48 15.25
N LYS A 62 0.63 -19.27 14.71
CA LYS A 62 1.19 -20.17 13.69
C LYS A 62 1.31 -21.60 14.26
N GLY A 63 0.63 -22.55 13.63
CA GLY A 63 0.67 -23.97 14.02
C GLY A 63 -0.28 -24.36 15.16
N ALA A 64 -1.16 -23.46 15.61
CA ALA A 64 -2.22 -23.77 16.56
C ALA A 64 -3.52 -23.04 16.16
N ASP A 65 -4.67 -23.71 16.25
CA ASP A 65 -5.97 -23.09 15.93
C ASP A 65 -6.50 -22.18 17.06
N GLN A 66 -5.59 -21.52 17.77
CA GLN A 66 -5.89 -20.67 18.91
C GLN A 66 -5.65 -19.21 18.56
N TYR A 67 -6.64 -18.37 18.87
CA TYR A 67 -6.55 -16.93 18.66
C TYR A 67 -5.55 -16.29 19.61
N ILE A 68 -4.82 -15.29 19.10
CA ILE A 68 -3.81 -14.52 19.84
C ILE A 68 -4.47 -13.56 20.84
N SER A 69 -5.72 -13.16 20.59
CA SER A 69 -6.46 -12.24 21.46
C SER A 69 -7.89 -12.71 21.68
N ASP A 70 -8.42 -12.44 22.88
CA ASP A 70 -9.81 -12.73 23.22
C ASP A 70 -10.79 -11.99 22.32
N ARG A 71 -10.49 -10.73 21.97
CA ARG A 71 -11.29 -9.96 21.01
C ARG A 71 -11.40 -10.65 19.66
N ALA A 72 -10.29 -11.19 19.13
CA ALA A 72 -10.34 -11.88 17.84
C ALA A 72 -11.18 -13.15 17.90
N ARG A 73 -11.08 -13.90 19.02
CA ARG A 73 -11.90 -15.08 19.27
C ARG A 73 -13.39 -14.73 19.33
N GLU A 74 -13.76 -13.75 20.14
CA GLU A 74 -15.16 -13.30 20.30
C GLU A 74 -15.77 -12.82 18.98
N VAL A 75 -15.02 -12.04 18.20
CA VAL A 75 -15.48 -11.56 16.89
C VAL A 75 -15.66 -12.72 15.92
N ALA A 76 -14.74 -13.68 15.89
CA ALA A 76 -14.87 -14.85 15.03
C ALA A 76 -16.08 -15.73 15.41
N GLU A 77 -16.25 -16.02 16.71
CA GLU A 77 -17.39 -16.80 17.23
C GLU A 77 -18.72 -16.10 16.95
N SER A 78 -18.81 -14.79 17.23
CA SER A 78 -20.01 -13.98 16.97
C SER A 78 -20.34 -13.90 15.49
N TYR A 79 -19.34 -13.75 14.62
CA TYR A 79 -19.52 -13.74 13.18
C TYR A 79 -20.04 -15.09 12.67
N SER A 80 -19.41 -16.20 13.08
CA SER A 80 -19.85 -17.55 12.69
C SER A 80 -21.29 -17.81 13.11
N LEU A 81 -21.66 -17.44 14.35
CA LEU A 81 -23.03 -17.60 14.85
C LEU A 81 -24.05 -16.82 14.01
N GLN A 82 -23.79 -15.53 13.79
CA GLN A 82 -24.70 -14.68 13.01
C GLN A 82 -24.76 -15.09 11.53
N MET A 83 -23.66 -15.59 10.97
CA MET A 83 -23.64 -16.13 9.60
C MET A 83 -24.51 -17.38 9.49
N THR A 84 -24.42 -18.29 10.47
CA THR A 84 -25.29 -19.47 10.52
C THR A 84 -26.75 -19.11 10.74
N GLU A 85 -27.05 -18.04 11.49
CA GLU A 85 -28.43 -17.58 11.72
C GLU A 85 -29.03 -16.92 10.48
N LYS A 86 -28.30 -15.98 9.85
CA LYS A 86 -28.77 -15.23 8.67
C LYS A 86 -28.92 -16.13 7.45
N TYR A 87 -27.98 -17.05 7.25
CA TYR A 87 -27.93 -17.94 6.09
C TYR A 87 -28.33 -19.39 6.40
N ALA A 88 -29.02 -19.64 7.52
CA ALA A 88 -29.47 -20.99 7.93
C ALA A 88 -30.29 -21.71 6.86
N ARG A 89 -30.96 -20.94 5.99
CA ARG A 89 -31.97 -21.39 5.04
C ARG A 89 -31.58 -21.17 3.57
N GLU A 90 -30.39 -20.63 3.32
CA GLU A 90 -29.89 -20.34 1.97
C GLU A 90 -28.82 -21.36 1.59
N GLU A 91 -28.89 -21.93 0.38
CA GLU A 91 -27.92 -22.93 -0.10
C GLU A 91 -26.57 -22.31 -0.50
N GLU A 92 -26.55 -21.03 -0.89
CA GLU A 92 -25.33 -20.29 -1.21
C GLU A 92 -25.01 -19.26 -0.12
N GLN A 93 -24.00 -19.56 0.69
CA GLN A 93 -23.47 -18.62 1.68
C GLN A 93 -22.39 -17.74 1.06
N PRO A 94 -22.46 -16.40 1.19
CA PRO A 94 -21.39 -15.54 0.74
C PRO A 94 -20.13 -15.77 1.57
N GLN A 95 -18.95 -15.65 0.95
CA GLN A 95 -17.67 -15.85 1.66
C GLN A 95 -17.43 -14.85 2.80
N LEU A 96 -18.00 -13.64 2.69
CA LEU A 96 -18.00 -12.64 3.74
C LEU A 96 -19.25 -11.77 3.62
N ASP A 97 -20.02 -11.64 4.69
CA ASP A 97 -21.08 -10.63 4.79
C ASP A 97 -20.59 -9.40 5.59
N PRO A 98 -20.45 -8.22 4.96
CA PRO A 98 -20.01 -6.99 5.61
C PRO A 98 -20.92 -6.55 6.78
N GLU A 99 -22.23 -6.76 6.68
CA GLU A 99 -23.18 -6.36 7.72
C GLU A 99 -23.00 -7.21 8.98
N VAL A 100 -22.91 -8.53 8.78
CA VAL A 100 -22.70 -9.50 9.87
C VAL A 100 -21.33 -9.29 10.50
N TRP A 101 -20.31 -9.00 9.70
CA TRP A 101 -18.98 -8.70 10.22
C TRP A 101 -18.96 -7.42 11.08
N VAL A 102 -19.65 -6.37 10.65
CA VAL A 102 -19.73 -5.12 11.43
C VAL A 102 -20.54 -5.33 12.71
N ALA A 103 -21.61 -6.12 12.67
CA ALA A 103 -22.37 -6.49 13.86
C ALA A 103 -21.52 -7.25 14.88
N ALA A 104 -20.71 -8.22 14.42
CA ALA A 104 -19.81 -9.00 15.29
C ALA A 104 -18.60 -8.20 15.80
N SER A 105 -17.99 -7.38 14.94
CA SER A 105 -16.74 -6.68 15.24
C SER A 105 -16.91 -5.30 15.88
N GLY A 106 -18.13 -4.78 15.82
CA GLY A 106 -18.54 -3.45 16.30
C GLY A 106 -18.53 -2.39 15.20
N ALA A 107 -19.22 -1.29 15.48
CA ALA A 107 -19.34 -0.17 14.56
C ALA A 107 -17.97 0.38 14.11
N PRO A 108 -17.83 0.80 12.84
CA PRO A 108 -16.58 1.36 12.33
C PRO A 108 -16.19 2.61 13.10
N LYS A 109 -14.93 2.69 13.52
CA LYS A 109 -14.39 3.90 14.15
C LYS A 109 -13.61 4.69 13.11
N LYS A 110 -14.02 5.93 12.82
CA LYS A 110 -13.39 6.79 11.79
C LYS A 110 -13.30 6.11 10.41
N GLY A 111 -14.35 5.37 10.02
CA GLY A 111 -14.38 4.61 8.76
C GLY A 111 -13.54 3.33 8.75
N HIS A 112 -12.92 2.96 9.88
CA HIS A 112 -12.11 1.77 10.01
C HIS A 112 -12.89 0.64 10.70
N VAL A 113 -13.11 -0.47 9.99
CA VAL A 113 -13.65 -1.71 10.58
C VAL A 113 -12.52 -2.52 11.20
N TYR A 114 -12.78 -3.18 12.33
CA TYR A 114 -11.77 -4.02 12.97
C TYR A 114 -11.24 -5.09 11.99
N SER A 115 -9.92 -5.24 11.95
CA SER A 115 -9.15 -6.18 11.09
C SER A 115 -9.22 -5.97 9.57
N PHE A 116 -10.20 -5.23 9.05
CA PHE A 116 -10.33 -4.95 7.60
C PHE A 116 -10.13 -3.49 7.21
N GLY A 117 -10.04 -2.60 8.18
CA GLY A 117 -9.79 -1.18 7.95
C GLY A 117 -10.77 -0.52 7.01
N HIS A 118 -10.25 0.29 6.09
CA HIS A 118 -11.04 0.98 5.06
C HIS A 118 -11.34 0.10 3.86
N SER A 119 -10.79 -1.12 3.82
CA SER A 119 -10.88 -1.98 2.64
C SER A 119 -12.23 -2.67 2.52
N MET A 120 -13.03 -2.73 3.59
CA MET A 120 -14.35 -3.33 3.59
C MET A 120 -15.35 -2.40 2.91
N ASP A 121 -16.16 -2.92 1.99
CA ASP A 121 -17.22 -2.14 1.36
C ASP A 121 -18.34 -1.90 2.38
N MET A 122 -18.31 -0.71 2.95
CA MET A 122 -19.28 -0.24 3.94
C MET A 122 -20.47 0.47 3.29
N SER A 123 -20.54 0.57 1.95
CA SER A 123 -21.63 1.26 1.26
C SER A 123 -22.99 0.67 1.63
N ARG A 124 -23.09 -0.68 1.70
CA ARG A 124 -24.32 -1.38 2.11
C ARG A 124 -24.69 -1.14 3.57
N VAL A 125 -23.68 -1.17 4.45
CA VAL A 125 -23.85 -1.02 5.91
C VAL A 125 -24.16 0.43 6.32
N LEU A 126 -23.59 1.41 5.62
CA LEU A 126 -23.75 2.84 5.91
C LEU A 126 -24.88 3.49 5.08
N SER A 127 -25.50 2.77 4.14
CA SER A 127 -26.60 3.28 3.30
C SER A 127 -27.82 3.76 4.11
N GLY A 128 -27.95 3.33 5.36
CA GLY A 128 -28.97 3.84 6.29
C GLY A 128 -28.67 5.24 6.88
N ALA A 129 -27.43 5.73 6.76
CA ALA A 129 -27.00 7.03 7.26
C ALA A 129 -26.60 7.92 6.07
N SER A 130 -27.53 8.77 5.63
CA SER A 130 -27.20 9.87 4.73
C SER A 130 -26.12 10.75 5.35
N SER A 131 -24.90 10.66 4.83
CA SER A 131 -23.90 11.73 4.94
C SER A 131 -22.94 11.65 3.77
N SER A 132 -22.97 12.75 3.03
CA SER A 132 -22.19 13.04 1.83
C SER A 132 -20.69 13.05 2.13
N ALA A 133 -19.91 12.70 1.09
CA ALA A 133 -18.46 12.82 0.91
C ALA A 133 -17.65 11.50 0.94
N SER A 134 -17.83 10.68 -0.09
CA SER A 134 -16.80 9.74 -0.53
C SER A 134 -15.84 10.46 -1.48
N GLN A 135 -14.69 10.89 -0.98
CA GLN A 135 -13.52 11.04 -1.83
C GLN A 135 -12.93 9.64 -2.04
N THR A 136 -13.45 8.95 -3.04
CA THR A 136 -12.77 7.79 -3.61
C THR A 136 -11.54 8.31 -4.35
N SER A 137 -10.34 8.12 -3.80
CA SER A 137 -9.13 8.15 -4.60
C SER A 137 -9.08 6.86 -5.42
N ALA A 138 -9.85 6.81 -6.49
CA ALA A 138 -9.69 5.82 -7.53
C ALA A 138 -8.39 6.15 -8.25
N PHE A 139 -7.37 5.31 -8.10
CA PHE A 139 -6.29 5.27 -9.07
C PHE A 139 -6.86 4.58 -10.32
N THR A 140 -7.61 5.34 -11.13
CA THR A 140 -7.94 4.92 -12.48
C THR A 140 -6.68 5.08 -13.32
N THR A 141 -5.92 4.00 -13.50
CA THR A 141 -5.10 3.83 -14.70
C THR A 141 -6.05 3.57 -15.87
N ALA A 142 -6.69 4.64 -16.34
CA ALA A 142 -7.35 4.68 -17.62
C ALA A 142 -6.89 5.98 -18.27
N GLY A 143 -5.89 5.87 -19.15
CA GLY A 143 -5.38 7.00 -19.93
C GLY A 143 -4.02 7.55 -19.48
N ALA A 144 -3.03 6.70 -19.19
CA ALA A 144 -1.65 7.16 -19.27
C ALA A 144 -1.33 7.43 -20.75
N PRO A 145 -1.02 8.68 -21.18
CA PRO A 145 -0.43 8.88 -22.48
C PRO A 145 0.88 8.09 -22.51
N SER A 146 1.08 7.27 -23.54
CA SER A 146 2.32 6.53 -23.76
C SER A 146 3.42 7.52 -24.16
N THR A 147 3.86 8.33 -23.23
CA THR A 147 5.01 9.22 -23.40
C THR A 147 6.26 8.39 -23.21
N SER A 148 7.09 8.35 -24.26
CA SER A 148 8.32 7.56 -24.26
C SER A 148 9.22 7.98 -23.09
N PRO A 149 9.97 7.05 -22.47
CA PRO A 149 10.97 7.41 -21.46
C PRO A 149 11.93 8.52 -21.91
N SER A 150 12.18 8.62 -23.22
CA SER A 150 13.00 9.68 -23.80
C SER A 150 12.33 11.06 -23.75
N GLU A 151 11.01 11.14 -23.91
CA GLU A 151 10.25 12.39 -23.87
C GLU A 151 10.09 12.85 -22.42
N MET A 152 9.85 11.92 -21.49
CA MET A 152 9.81 12.22 -20.05
C MET A 152 11.13 12.80 -19.54
N MET A 153 12.26 12.26 -19.99
CA MET A 153 13.59 12.79 -19.67
C MET A 153 13.82 14.19 -20.26
N GLY A 154 13.18 14.52 -21.39
CA GLY A 154 13.19 15.86 -21.97
C GLY A 154 12.45 16.87 -21.08
N PHE A 155 11.22 16.55 -20.67
CA PHE A 155 10.44 17.40 -19.77
C PHE A 155 11.15 17.66 -18.44
N ILE A 156 11.75 16.62 -17.84
CA ILE A 156 12.51 16.75 -16.60
C ILE A 156 13.71 17.69 -16.79
N ARG A 157 14.41 17.60 -17.93
CA ARG A 157 15.55 18.48 -18.24
C ARG A 157 15.14 19.94 -18.37
N ASP A 158 14.04 20.20 -19.06
CA ASP A 158 13.55 21.57 -19.30
C ASP A 158 13.06 22.21 -17.99
N GLU A 159 12.42 21.42 -17.13
CA GLU A 159 11.94 21.90 -15.83
C GLU A 159 13.08 22.21 -14.86
N ILE A 160 14.14 21.38 -14.85
CA ILE A 160 15.37 21.68 -14.09
C ILE A 160 16.00 22.99 -14.57
N SER A 161 16.10 23.18 -15.89
CA SER A 161 16.67 24.40 -16.48
C SER A 161 15.85 25.65 -16.12
N GLY A 162 14.52 25.52 -16.08
CA GLY A 162 13.61 26.58 -15.65
C GLY A 162 13.75 26.91 -14.16
N LEU A 163 13.91 25.91 -13.30
CA LEU A 163 14.13 26.11 -11.86
C LEU A 163 15.47 26.81 -11.58
N GLU A 164 16.53 26.43 -12.30
CA GLU A 164 17.84 27.08 -12.19
C GLU A 164 17.78 28.55 -12.62
N SER A 165 17.08 28.85 -13.71
CA SER A 165 16.87 30.22 -14.19
C SER A 165 16.10 31.08 -13.17
N ARG A 166 15.04 30.51 -12.56
CA ARG A 166 14.26 31.19 -11.51
C ARG A 166 15.09 31.43 -10.25
N LEU A 167 15.92 30.46 -9.86
CA LEU A 167 16.80 30.61 -8.70
C LEU A 167 17.82 31.74 -8.92
N ALA A 168 18.46 31.79 -10.10
CA ALA A 168 19.38 32.86 -10.47
C ALA A 168 18.72 34.24 -10.41
N GLN A 169 17.52 34.37 -10.98
CA GLN A 169 16.76 35.62 -10.97
C GLN A 169 16.32 36.05 -9.55
N THR A 170 16.04 35.08 -8.67
CA THR A 170 15.70 35.36 -7.27
C THR A 170 16.93 35.83 -6.48
N MET A 171 18.11 35.29 -6.76
CA MET A 171 19.37 35.71 -6.14
C MET A 171 19.80 37.10 -6.62
N GLU A 172 19.62 37.41 -7.90
CA GLU A 172 19.89 38.74 -8.46
C GLU A 172 18.94 39.80 -7.88
N SER A 173 17.64 39.49 -7.79
CA SER A 173 16.64 40.43 -7.22
C SER A 173 16.90 40.76 -5.74
N ARG A 174 17.47 39.82 -4.96
CA ARG A 174 17.88 40.07 -3.57
C ARG A 174 19.10 40.96 -3.44
N LEU A 175 19.98 40.99 -4.43
CA LEU A 175 21.16 41.87 -4.46
C LEU A 175 20.78 43.34 -4.74
N VAL A 176 19.70 43.58 -5.49
CA VAL A 176 19.23 44.95 -5.83
C VAL A 176 18.48 45.63 -4.66
N HIS A 177 17.96 44.87 -3.69
CA HIS A 177 17.22 45.41 -2.54
C HIS A 177 18.09 45.65 -1.29
N THR A 178 19.42 45.62 -1.41
CA THR A 178 20.37 45.90 -0.31
C THR A 178 21.26 47.11 -0.60
N ILE A 179 20.73 48.13 -1.30
CA ILE A 179 21.35 49.46 -1.46
C ILE A 179 20.35 50.51 -1.01
#